data_AF-A0AAE1RC28-F1
#
_entry.id   AF-A0AAE1RC28-F1
#
_cell.length_a   1.000
_cell.length_b   1.000
_cell.length_c   1.000
_cell.angle_alpha   90.00
_cell.angle_beta   90.00
_cell.angle_gamma   90.00
#
_symmetry.space_group_name_H-M   'P 1'
#
loop_
_entity.id
_entity.type
_entity.pdbx_description
1 polymer ?
#
loop_
_entity_poly.entity_id
_entity_poly.type
_entity_poly.pdbx_seq_one_letter_code
_entity_poly.pdbx_strand_id
1 'polypeptide(L)'
;MEALKECTANMVVYLHPSKAAVYRQLTSLLFKFNEALDGVVLTYESKFSSNLAKILPGIHPYFGVRFEAKLLLFYPKPEMLLGSPAT
;
A
#
# COMPACT_ATOMS: atom_id res chain seq x y z
N MET A 1 10.56 -17.05 -6.96
CA MET A 1 9.21 -17.35 -6.44
C MET A 1 8.21 -16.78 -7.43
N GLU A 2 7.54 -17.61 -8.23
CA GLU A 2 6.71 -17.16 -9.37
C GLU A 2 5.39 -16.51 -8.96
N ALA A 3 4.93 -16.73 -7.72
CA ALA A 3 3.72 -16.12 -7.16
C ALA A 3 3.99 -14.74 -6.52
N LEU A 4 5.21 -14.22 -6.60
CA LEU A 4 5.56 -12.92 -6.01
C LEU A 4 5.77 -11.87 -7.10
N LYS A 5 5.24 -10.68 -6.85
CA LYS A 5 5.36 -9.53 -7.75
C LYS A 5 5.80 -8.30 -6.97
N GLU A 6 6.93 -7.73 -7.38
CA GLU A 6 7.34 -6.39 -6.93
C GLU A 6 6.51 -5.34 -7.67
N CYS A 7 6.07 -4.31 -6.95
CA CYS A 7 5.25 -3.23 -7.48
C CYS A 7 5.69 -1.90 -6.88
N THR A 8 5.95 -0.90 -7.72
CA THR A 8 6.17 0.48 -7.28
C THR A 8 4.91 1.29 -7.55
N ALA A 9 4.35 1.93 -6.53
CA ALA A 9 3.11 2.68 -6.62
C ALA A 9 3.26 4.10 -6.07
N ASN A 10 2.79 5.09 -6.83
CA ASN A 10 2.64 6.47 -6.37
C ASN A 10 1.32 6.61 -5.61
N MET A 11 1.39 6.76 -4.29
CA MET A 11 0.23 6.80 -3.40
C MET A 11 -0.06 8.21 -2.93
N VAL A 12 -1.36 8.49 -2.70
CA VAL A 12 -1.82 9.69 -2.01
C VAL A 12 -2.73 9.25 -0.88
N VAL A 13 -2.38 9.63 0.35
CA VAL A 13 -3.19 9.34 1.53
C VAL A 13 -3.72 10.64 2.10
N TYR A 14 -5.03 10.68 2.34
CA TYR A 14 -5.71 11.82 2.95
C TYR A 14 -5.87 11.58 4.44
N LEU A 15 -5.21 12.42 5.24
CA LEU A 15 -5.17 12.29 6.69
C LEU A 15 -5.88 13.46 7.34
N HIS A 16 -6.74 13.15 8.31
CA HIS A 16 -7.26 14.16 9.22
C HIS A 16 -6.11 14.68 10.11
N PRO A 17 -6.02 16.00 10.39
CA PRO A 17 -4.96 16.60 11.20
C PRO A 17 -4.70 15.89 12.52
N SER A 18 -5.74 15.42 13.19
CA SER A 18 -5.62 14.70 14.46
C SER A 18 -5.18 13.24 14.35
N LYS A 19 -5.09 12.66 13.14
CA LYS A 19 -4.78 11.24 12.87
C LYS A 19 -3.74 11.09 11.76
N ALA A 20 -2.70 11.94 11.77
CA ALA A 20 -1.64 11.98 10.75
C ALA A 20 -0.68 10.77 10.79
N ALA A 21 -1.19 9.55 10.59
CA ALA A 21 -0.41 8.31 10.60
C ALA A 21 -0.46 7.60 9.23
N VAL A 22 0.43 8.00 8.31
CA VAL A 22 0.56 7.37 6.98
C VAL A 22 0.84 5.86 7.12
N TYR A 23 1.75 5.49 8.02
CA TYR A 23 2.11 4.09 8.23
C TYR A 23 0.92 3.22 8.63
N ARG A 24 -0.04 3.75 9.41
CA ARG A 24 -1.25 3.01 9.75
C ARG A 24 -2.07 2.62 8.52
N GLN A 25 -2.11 3.51 7.52
CA GLN A 25 -2.80 3.23 6.26
C GLN A 25 -2.06 2.16 5.46
N LEU A 26 -0.72 2.23 5.38
CA LEU A 26 0.08 1.20 4.72
C LEU A 26 -0.02 -0.16 5.42
N THR A 27 0.07 -0.20 6.75
CA THR A 27 -0.13 -1.43 7.53
C THR A 27 -1.51 -2.03 7.30
N SER A 28 -2.53 -1.21 7.06
CA SER A 28 -3.90 -1.70 6.81
C SER A 28 -4.05 -2.47 5.49
N LEU A 29 -3.10 -2.31 4.55
CA LEU A 29 -3.04 -3.01 3.28
C LEU A 29 -2.43 -4.42 3.41
N LEU A 30 -1.61 -4.66 4.44
CA LEU A 30 -0.91 -5.92 4.62
C LEU A 30 -1.89 -7.08 4.76
N PHE A 31 -1.55 -8.19 4.13
CA PHE A 31 -2.28 -9.46 4.10
C PHE A 31 -3.73 -9.35 3.60
N LYS A 32 -4.03 -8.32 2.81
CA LYS A 32 -5.31 -8.16 2.13
C LYS A 32 -5.12 -8.06 0.63
N PHE A 33 -6.08 -8.63 -0.10
CA PHE A 33 -6.18 -8.42 -1.53
C PHE A 33 -6.54 -6.95 -1.79
N ASN A 34 -5.79 -6.32 -2.69
CA ASN A 34 -6.02 -4.96 -3.14
C ASN A 34 -6.31 -4.97 -4.64
N GLU A 35 -7.53 -4.58 -5.02
CA GLU A 35 -7.99 -4.59 -6.41
C GLU A 35 -7.15 -3.70 -7.33
N ALA A 36 -6.68 -2.55 -6.86
CA ALA A 36 -5.86 -1.63 -7.67
C ALA A 36 -4.45 -2.18 -7.93
N LEU A 37 -3.97 -3.08 -7.07
CA LEU A 37 -2.67 -3.75 -7.19
C LEU A 37 -2.80 -5.17 -7.79
N ASP A 38 -4.03 -5.67 -7.86
CA ASP A 38 -4.41 -7.02 -8.29
C ASP A 38 -3.71 -8.13 -7.48
N GLY A 39 -3.46 -7.92 -6.19
CA GLY A 39 -2.71 -8.89 -5.38
C GLY A 39 -2.81 -8.67 -3.89
N VAL A 40 -2.29 -9.61 -3.11
CA VAL A 40 -2.24 -9.52 -1.64
C VAL A 40 -0.93 -8.85 -1.22
N VAL A 41 -0.99 -7.73 -0.51
CA VAL A 41 0.23 -7.01 -0.08
C VAL A 41 0.90 -7.77 1.06
N LEU A 42 2.16 -8.15 0.91
CA LEU A 42 2.92 -8.88 1.93
C LEU A 42 3.83 -7.96 2.75
N THR A 43 4.45 -6.97 2.09
CA THR A 43 5.31 -5.98 2.74
C THR A 43 5.35 -4.69 1.92
N TYR A 44 5.80 -3.61 2.55
CA TYR A 44 5.98 -2.30 1.93
C TYR A 44 7.27 -1.62 2.41
N GLU A 45 7.84 -0.80 1.53
CA GLU A 45 8.85 0.20 1.84
C GLU A 45 8.37 1.54 1.25
N SER A 46 8.31 2.60 2.05
CA SER A 46 7.82 3.92 1.61
C SER A 46 8.94 4.95 1.54
N LYS A 47 9.00 5.71 0.46
CA LYS A 47 9.87 6.88 0.31
C LYS A 47 9.04 8.15 0.17
N PHE A 48 9.17 9.04 1.14
CA PHE A 48 8.53 10.35 1.12
C PHE A 48 9.42 11.32 0.35
N SER A 49 8.91 11.87 -0.74
CA SER A 49 9.63 12.87 -1.56
C SER A 49 9.60 14.27 -0.94
N SER A 50 8.72 14.51 0.04
CA SER A 50 8.59 15.77 0.76
C SER A 50 7.96 15.54 2.14
N ASN A 51 8.45 16.23 3.17
CA ASN A 51 7.83 16.25 4.50
C ASN A 51 6.57 17.14 4.56
N LEU A 52 6.27 17.89 3.48
CA LEU A 52 5.14 18.82 3.44
C LEU A 52 3.94 18.17 2.75
N ALA A 53 2.89 17.94 3.53
CA ALA A 53 1.60 17.51 3.04
C ALA A 53 0.80 18.71 2.50
N LYS A 54 0.06 18.53 1.40
CA LYS A 54 -0.77 19.60 0.84
C LYS A 54 -2.09 19.67 1.61
N ILE A 55 -2.41 20.81 2.20
CA ILE A 55 -3.74 21.07 2.76
C ILE A 55 -4.73 21.14 1.61
N LEU A 56 -5.79 20.35 1.69
CA LEU A 56 -6.89 20.41 0.73
C LEU A 56 -7.91 21.46 1.16
N PRO A 57 -8.37 22.33 0.25
CA PRO A 57 -9.44 23.27 0.55
C PRO A 57 -10.75 22.51 0.80
N GLY A 58 -11.45 22.84 1.89
CA GLY A 58 -12.70 22.21 2.29
C GLY A 58 -13.15 22.62 3.69
N ILE A 59 -14.37 22.25 4.08
CA ILE A 59 -14.95 22.57 5.40
C ILE A 59 -14.17 21.88 6.52
N HIS A 60 -13.67 20.66 6.27
CA HIS A 60 -12.79 19.94 7.18
C HIS A 60 -11.37 19.90 6.62
N PRO A 61 -10.35 20.41 7.33
CA PRO A 61 -8.98 20.39 6.85
C PRO A 61 -8.49 18.94 6.78
N TYR A 62 -7.99 18.52 5.62
CA TYR A 62 -7.28 17.26 5.42
C TYR A 62 -5.94 17.54 4.77
N PHE A 63 -4.96 16.71 5.10
CA PHE A 63 -3.64 16.72 4.50
C PHE A 63 -3.53 15.60 3.47
N GLY A 64 -3.23 15.94 2.23
CA GLY A 64 -2.82 14.97 1.21
C GLY A 64 -1.32 14.74 1.30
N VAL A 65 -0.92 13.52 1.69
CA VAL A 65 0.47 13.08 1.69
C VAL A 65 0.72 12.25 0.44
N ARG A 66 1.66 12.67 -0.40
CA ARG A 66 2.09 11.93 -1.59
C ARG A 66 3.42 11.24 -1.31
N PHE A 67 3.54 9.98 -1.69
CA PHE A 67 4.77 9.22 -1.53
C PHE A 67 4.83 8.07 -2.52
N GLU A 68 6.04 7.59 -2.79
CA GLU A 68 6.25 6.36 -3.53
C GLU A 68 6.34 5.20 -2.55
N ALA A 69 5.67 4.09 -2.84
CA ALA A 69 5.78 2.85 -2.09
C ALA A 69 6.27 1.73 -3.00
N LYS A 70 7.30 1.02 -2.56
CA LYS A 70 7.66 -0.29 -3.10
C LYS A 70 6.92 -1.36 -2.30
N LEU A 71 6.23 -2.24 -3.00
CA LEU A 71 5.36 -3.25 -2.44
C LEU A 71 5.78 -4.62 -2.96
N LEU A 72 5.73 -5.62 -2.09
CA LEU A 72 5.79 -7.01 -2.50
C LEU A 72 4.39 -7.60 -2.40
N LEU A 73 3.91 -8.16 -3.50
CA LEU A 73 2.58 -8.74 -3.61
C LEU A 73 2.69 -10.25 -3.76
N PHE A 74 1.79 -10.98 -3.08
CA PHE A 74 1.43 -12.32 -3.50
C PHE A 74 0.41 -12.20 -4.64
N TYR A 75 0.83 -12.69 -5.81
CA TYR A 75 0.20 -12.59 -7.12
C TYR A 75 0.35 -13.94 -7.84
N PRO A 76 -0.39 -14.99 -7.43
CA PRO A 76 -0.34 -16.26 -8.13
C PRO A 76 -1.01 -16.12 -9.50
N LYS A 77 -0.35 -16.62 -10.55
CA LYS A 77 -0.96 -16.67 -11.89
C LYS A 77 -2.04 -17.76 -11.93
N PRO A 78 -3.04 -17.63 -12.83
CA PRO A 78 -3.92 -18.75 -13.16
C PRO A 78 -3.10 -20.01 -13.47
N GLU A 79 -3.57 -21.17 -13.03
CA GLU A 79 -2.91 -22.48 -13.18
C GLU A 79 -1.57 -22.65 -12.43
N MET A 80 -1.18 -21.72 -11.56
CA MET A 80 0.01 -21.89 -10.74
C MET A 80 -0.21 -22.94 -9.64
N LEU A 81 0.66 -23.96 -9.60
CA LEU A 81 0.68 -24.93 -8.52
C LEU A 81 1.26 -24.30 -7.25
N LEU A 82 0.45 -24.24 -6.19
CA LEU A 82 0.87 -23.79 -4.87
C LEU A 82 1.03 -25.03 -3.97
N GLY A 83 2.19 -25.15 -3.33
CA GLY A 83 2.40 -26.19 -2.32
C GLY A 83 1.67 -25.82 -1.03
N SER A 84 0.85 -26.74 -0.49
CA SER A 84 0.42 -26.70 0.90
C SER A 84 1.32 -27.62 1.74
N PRO A 85 1.59 -27.29 3.01
CA PRO A 85 2.26 -28.25 3.89
C PRO A 85 1.44 -29.54 3.98
N ALA A 86 2.09 -30.69 3.77
CA ALA A 86 1.48 -31.98 4.06
C ALA A 86 1.22 -32.03 5.58
N THR A 87 -0.03 -32.29 5.96
CA THR A 87 -0.44 -32.42 7.37
C THR A 87 -0.11 -33.82 7.88
#